data_AF-A0A966KZU4-F1
#
_entry.id   AF-A0A966KZU4-F1
#
_cell.length_a   1.000
_cell.length_b   1.000
_cell.length_c   1.000
_cell.angle_alpha   90.00
_cell.angle_beta   90.00
_cell.angle_gamma   90.00
#
_symmetry.space_group_name_H-M   'P 1'
#
loop_
_entity.id
_entity.type
_entity.pdbx_description
1 polymer ?
#
loop_
_entity_poly.entity_id
_entity_poly.type
_entity_poly.pdbx_seq_one_letter_code
_entity_poly.pdbx_strand_id
1 'polypeptide(L)' 'EGWIADLVVFDPTTVDTASPTIANDLPGGAPRMHADSVGIVRVFVGGVVTVVDGEPTGARPGTVLRSGRDTETITVR' A
#
# COMPACT_ATOMS: atom_id res chain seq x y z
N GLU A 1 0.54 -10.46 -19.47
CA GLU A 1 0.60 -9.02 -19.81
C GLU A 1 -0.83 -8.46 -19.87
N GLY A 2 -1.03 -7.15 -19.71
CA GLY A 2 -2.33 -6.50 -19.86
C GLY A 2 -3.02 -6.04 -18.57
N TRP A 3 -2.42 -6.33 -17.41
CA TRP A 3 -2.91 -5.84 -16.11
C TRP A 3 -2.22 -4.55 -15.70
N ILE A 4 -2.87 -3.79 -14.81
CA ILE A 4 -2.27 -2.62 -14.18
C ILE A 4 -1.06 -3.08 -13.36
N ALA A 5 0.05 -2.36 -13.49
CA ALA A 5 1.30 -2.66 -12.78
C ALA A 5 1.25 -2.18 -11.31
N ASP A 6 0.28 -2.71 -10.56
CA ASP A 6 0.20 -2.59 -9.11
C ASP A 6 0.96 -3.76 -8.51
N LEU A 7 2.17 -3.48 -8.00
CA LEU A 7 3.14 -4.49 -7.61
C LEU A 7 3.74 -4.17 -6.24
N VAL A 8 4.05 -5.22 -5.48
CA VAL A 8 4.82 -5.12 -4.24
C VAL A 8 6.04 -6.02 -4.37
N VAL A 9 7.22 -5.43 -4.15
CA VAL A 9 8.48 -6.16 -4.05
C VAL A 9 8.85 -6.20 -2.58
N PHE A 10 8.96 -7.41 -2.04
CA PHE A 10 9.33 -7.65 -0.66
C PHE A 10 10.42 -8.71 -0.57
N ASP A 11 11.23 -8.64 0.47
CA ASP A 11 12.20 -9.68 0.79
C ASP A 11 11.49 -10.79 1.58
N PRO A 12 11.38 -12.01 1.03
CA PRO A 12 10.66 -13.11 1.67
C PRO A 12 11.31 -13.59 2.98
N THR A 13 12.57 -13.22 3.25
CA THR A 13 13.28 -13.62 4.47
C THR A 13 13.10 -12.62 5.61
N THR A 14 12.73 -11.38 5.31
CA THR A 14 12.65 -10.29 6.29
C THR A 14 11.28 -9.62 6.37
N VAL A 15 10.33 -9.96 5.48
CA VAL A 15 8.98 -9.39 5.49
C VAL A 15 8.28 -9.64 6.83
N ASP A 16 7.99 -8.56 7.55
CA ASP A 16 7.40 -8.60 8.89
C ASP A 16 6.79 -7.23 9.27
N THR A 17 6.25 -7.14 10.47
CA THR A 17 5.86 -5.90 11.14
C THR A 17 6.95 -5.43 12.10
N ALA A 18 7.20 -4.12 12.15
CA ALA A 18 8.02 -3.53 13.21
C ALA A 18 7.31 -3.62 14.57
N SER A 19 8.07 -3.38 15.64
CA SER A 19 7.49 -3.29 16.99
C SER A 19 6.40 -2.21 17.05
N PRO A 20 5.21 -2.52 17.59
CA PRO A 20 4.14 -1.54 17.70
C PRO A 20 4.53 -0.33 18.57
N THR A 21 4.13 0.85 18.11
CA THR A 21 4.30 2.14 18.79
C THR A 21 2.94 2.82 18.93
N ILE A 22 2.84 3.80 19.83
CA ILE A 22 1.65 4.65 19.97
C ILE A 22 1.93 6.00 19.33
N ALA A 23 1.11 6.38 18.34
CA ALA A 23 1.09 7.72 17.76
C ALA A 23 -0.15 8.48 18.25
N ASN A 24 -0.01 9.76 18.60
CA ASN A 24 -1.11 10.62 19.06
C ASN A 24 -1.48 11.66 17.98
N ASP A 25 -1.77 11.18 16.77
CA ASP A 25 -1.91 11.97 15.55
C ASP A 25 -3.32 11.92 14.94
N LEU A 26 -4.27 11.25 15.61
CA LEU A 26 -5.67 11.26 15.20
C LEU A 26 -6.35 12.60 15.55
N PRO A 27 -7.48 12.94 14.90
CA PRO A 27 -8.27 14.11 15.26
C PRO A 27 -8.56 14.18 16.76
N GLY A 28 -8.30 15.33 17.37
CA GLY A 28 -8.42 15.52 18.82
C GLY A 28 -7.25 14.97 19.64
N GLY A 29 -6.14 14.56 19.01
CA GLY A 29 -4.94 14.04 19.68
C GLY A 29 -5.11 12.62 20.22
N ALA A 30 -6.09 11.86 19.71
CA ALA A 30 -6.35 10.50 20.17
C ALA A 30 -5.19 9.55 19.78
N PRO A 31 -4.88 8.55 20.64
CA PRO A 31 -3.84 7.56 20.36
C PRO A 31 -4.28 6.55 19.31
N ARG A 32 -3.35 6.13 18.44
CA ARG A 32 -3.45 4.93 17.61
C ARG A 32 -2.21 4.06 17.79
N MET A 33 -2.42 2.75 17.77
CA MET A 33 -1.32 1.79 17.65
C MET A 33 -0.86 1.75 16.18
N HIS A 34 0.44 1.83 15.97
CA HIS A 34 1.07 1.88 14.66
C HIS A 34 2.27 0.95 14.62
N ALA A 35 2.45 0.23 13.52
CA ALA A 35 3.63 -0.58 13.27
C ALA A 35 4.03 -0.43 11.80
N ASP A 36 5.28 -0.03 11.58
CA ASP A 36 5.85 0.09 10.25
C ASP A 36 6.07 -1.28 9.61
N SER A 37 6.16 -1.31 8.28
CA SER A 37 6.49 -2.54 7.56
C SER A 37 8.00 -2.78 7.54
N VAL A 38 8.41 -4.04 7.73
CA VAL A 38 9.79 -4.51 7.52
C VAL A 38 9.83 -5.37 6.25
N GLY A 39 10.91 -5.28 5.47
CA GLY A 39 11.12 -6.10 4.27
C GLY A 39 10.32 -5.68 3.03
N ILE A 40 9.54 -4.59 3.06
CA ILE A 40 8.88 -4.03 1.88
C ILE A 40 9.86 -3.11 1.13
N VAL A 41 10.40 -3.61 0.02
CA VAL A 41 11.46 -2.95 -0.75
C VAL A 41 10.89 -1.91 -1.71
N ARG A 42 9.83 -2.24 -2.46
CA ARG A 42 9.17 -1.30 -3.38
C ARG A 42 7.67 -1.54 -3.43
N VAL A 43 6.91 -0.46 -3.57
CA VAL A 43 5.49 -0.51 -3.94
C VAL A 43 5.30 0.29 -5.22
N PHE A 44 4.56 -0.26 -6.16
CA PHE A 44 4.19 0.37 -7.42
C PHE A 44 2.67 0.53 -7.48
N VAL A 45 2.22 1.67 -7.97
CA VAL A 45 0.82 1.94 -8.31
C VAL A 45 0.79 2.42 -9.76
N GLY A 46 0.11 1.68 -10.63
CA GLY A 46 0.07 1.96 -12.06
C GLY A 46 1.44 1.99 -12.74
N GLY A 47 2.41 1.22 -12.22
CA GLY A 47 3.80 1.21 -12.69
C GLY A 47 4.69 2.32 -12.16
N VAL A 48 4.18 3.23 -11.33
CA VAL A 48 4.97 4.29 -10.68
C VAL A 48 5.34 3.86 -9.26
N VAL A 49 6.61 3.96 -8.91
CA VAL A 49 7.10 3.66 -7.54
C VAL A 49 6.52 4.67 -6.56
N THR A 50 5.83 4.19 -5.53
CA THR A 50 5.23 5.01 -4.46
C THR A 50 5.92 4.84 -3.12
N VAL A 51 6.55 3.69 -2.86
CA VAL A 51 7.33 3.41 -1.64
C VAL A 51 8.70 2.84 -2.02
N VAL A 52 9.74 3.29 -1.31
CA VAL A 52 11.14 2.88 -1.45
C VAL A 52 11.66 2.53 -0.07
N ASP A 53 11.94 1.24 0.18
CA ASP A 53 12.54 0.74 1.42
C ASP A 53 11.78 1.17 2.67
N GLY A 54 10.45 0.98 2.64
CA GLY A 54 9.52 1.39 3.71
C GLY A 54 9.07 2.85 3.65
N GLU A 55 9.75 3.73 2.90
CA GLU A 55 9.49 5.17 2.90
C GLU A 55 8.62 5.64 1.73
N PRO A 56 7.56 6.44 1.97
CA PRO A 56 6.76 7.05 0.91
C PRO A 56 7.57 8.04 0.06
N THR A 57 7.47 7.92 -1.26
CA THR A 57 8.11 8.85 -2.21
C THR A 57 7.36 10.18 -2.38
N GLY A 58 6.11 10.25 -1.91
CA GLY A 58 5.20 11.37 -2.16
C GLY A 58 4.45 11.30 -3.50
N ALA A 59 4.77 10.36 -4.39
CA ALA A 59 4.03 10.17 -5.63
C ALA A 59 2.59 9.71 -5.36
N ARG A 60 1.62 10.30 -6.07
CA ARG A 60 0.18 10.00 -5.95
C ARG A 60 -0.44 9.62 -7.31
N PRO A 61 0.02 8.54 -7.96
CA PRO A 61 -0.42 8.15 -9.32
C PRO A 61 -1.80 7.46 -9.35
N GLY A 62 -2.41 7.23 -8.19
CA GLY A 62 -3.67 6.48 -8.08
C GLY A 62 -4.84 7.13 -8.83
N THR A 63 -5.75 6.30 -9.32
CA THR A 63 -6.98 6.71 -10.00
C THR A 63 -8.18 6.02 -9.37
N VAL A 64 -9.34 6.67 -9.37
CA VAL A 64 -10.60 6.07 -8.92
C VAL A 64 -11.03 4.98 -9.92
N LEU A 65 -11.11 3.74 -9.42
CA LEU A 65 -11.65 2.61 -10.16
C LEU A 65 -13.18 2.59 -10.05
N ARG A 66 -13.86 2.35 -11.18
CA ARG A 66 -15.32 2.22 -11.27
C ARG A 66 -15.70 0.80 -11.71
N SER A 67 -16.58 0.17 -10.95
CA SER A 67 -17.13 -1.16 -11.30
C SER A 67 -17.78 -1.15 -12.68
N GLY A 68 -17.56 -2.21 -13.47
CA GLY A 68 -18.07 -2.36 -14.84
C GLY A 68 -17.33 -1.54 -15.91
N ARG A 69 -16.54 -0.52 -15.53
CA ARG A 69 -15.65 0.23 -16.44
C ARG A 69 -14.21 -0.22 -16.31
N ASP A 70 -13.72 -0.24 -15.06
CA ASP A 70 -12.31 -0.47 -14.73
C ASP A 70 -12.09 -1.85 -14.08
N THR A 71 -13.16 -2.55 -13.70
CA THR A 71 -13.11 -3.91 -13.15
C THR A 71 -14.16 -4.81 -13.80
N GLU A 72 -13.86 -6.11 -13.90
CA GLU A 72 -14.84 -7.11 -14.31
C GLU A 72 -15.82 -7.39 -13.17
N THR A 73 -17.11 -7.17 -13.42
CA THR A 73 -18.17 -7.41 -12.42
C THR A 73 -18.54 -8.89 -12.43
N ILE A 74 -18.28 -9.58 -11.32
CA ILE A 74 -18.73 -10.95 -11.11
C ILE A 74 -20.16 -10.99 -10.54
N THR A 75 -21.03 -11.76 -11.20
CA THR A 75 -22.38 -12.06 -10.67
C THR A 75 -22.25 -13.19 -9.65
N VAL A 76 -22.53 -12.91 -8.37
CA VAL A 76 -22.61 -13.96 -7.35
C VAL A 76 -23.80 -14.87 -7.70
N ARG A 77 -23.55 -16.17 -7.79
CA ARG A 77 -24.56 -17.21 -8.05
C ARG A 77 -25.09 -17.78 -6.74
#